data_AF-A0A9E5FK94-F1
#
_entry.id   AF-A0A9E5FK94-F1
#
_cell.length_a   1.000
_cell.length_b   1.000
_cell.length_c   1.000
_cell.angle_alpha   90.00
_cell.angle_beta   90.00
_cell.angle_gamma   90.00
#
_symmetry.space_group_name_H-M   'P 1'
#
loop_
_entity.id
_entity.type
_entity.pdbx_description
1 polymer ?
#
loop_
_entity_poly.entity_id
_entity_poly.type
_entity_poly.pdbx_seq_one_letter_code
_entity_poly.pdbx_strand_id
1 'polypeptide(L)'
;MNKEAKIKKASVGEFSKSLRFLYPLLGIHSEHFKPLKVYVGVQDWIDPKERCLVCVFDTSKADFAYFETAQLFFHEAFREVRTINAHKSIYLFNFPYPHVWDYFLKGKYSRFGLKYKSYILRTCIKEKWHVENMRSFLFPSEYFERYAHLLNVPVELLHEVGELCSHPDMNQENMPPLNQVSKP
;
A
#
# COMPACT_ATOMS: atom_id res chain seq x y z
N MET A 1 -27.24 9.23 -14.59
CA MET A 1 -25.97 8.91 -13.93
C MET A 1 -26.09 7.52 -13.30
N ASN A 2 -25.42 6.51 -13.87
CA ASN A 2 -25.65 5.08 -13.62
C ASN A 2 -25.18 4.66 -12.20
N LYS A 3 -25.92 3.75 -11.53
CA LYS A 3 -25.62 3.27 -10.16
C LYS A 3 -24.22 2.66 -10.06
N GLU A 4 -23.74 2.03 -11.13
CA GLU A 4 -22.36 1.51 -11.25
C GLU A 4 -21.28 2.60 -11.13
N ALA A 5 -21.57 3.81 -11.62
CA ALA A 5 -20.66 4.95 -11.52
C ALA A 5 -20.61 5.52 -10.08
N LYS A 6 -21.67 5.36 -9.29
CA LYS A 6 -21.66 5.71 -7.86
C LYS A 6 -20.87 4.70 -7.02
N ILE A 7 -20.92 3.40 -7.33
CA ILE A 7 -20.13 2.37 -6.64
C ILE A 7 -18.63 2.53 -6.95
N LYS A 8 -18.27 2.85 -8.20
CA LYS A 8 -16.87 3.17 -8.56
C LYS A 8 -16.36 4.48 -7.97
N LYS A 9 -17.25 5.45 -7.68
CA LYS A 9 -16.85 6.78 -7.18
C LYS A 9 -16.90 6.90 -5.65
N ALA A 10 -17.63 6.01 -4.97
CA ALA A 10 -17.78 6.00 -3.50
C ALA A 10 -16.76 5.11 -2.76
N SER A 11 -15.87 4.39 -3.46
CA SER A 11 -14.82 3.56 -2.85
C SER A 11 -13.39 3.88 -3.31
N VAL A 12 -13.20 4.94 -4.11
CA VAL A 12 -11.94 5.24 -4.79
C VAL A 12 -11.48 6.68 -4.51
N GLY A 13 -11.30 7.02 -3.23
CA GLY A 13 -10.14 7.83 -2.88
C GLY A 13 -8.92 6.92 -2.95
N GLU A 14 -7.79 7.36 -3.49
CA GLU A 14 -6.60 6.54 -3.80
C GLU A 14 -6.23 5.54 -2.68
N PHE A 15 -6.82 4.35 -2.75
CA PHE A 15 -6.50 3.24 -1.88
C PHE A 15 -5.22 2.60 -2.43
N SER A 16 -4.09 3.30 -2.30
CA SER A 16 -2.77 2.73 -2.52
C SER A 16 -2.61 1.52 -1.59
N LYS A 17 -2.51 0.35 -2.22
CA LYS A 17 -2.43 -0.93 -1.53
C LYS A 17 -1.03 -1.13 -1.00
N SER A 18 0.01 -0.78 -1.74
CA SER A 18 1.39 -0.88 -1.24
C SER A 18 1.61 -0.01 0.01
N LEU A 19 1.06 1.20 0.05
CA LEU A 19 1.09 2.07 1.23
C LEU A 19 0.41 1.44 2.46
N ARG A 20 -0.64 0.65 2.26
CA ARG A 20 -1.47 0.12 3.36
C ARG A 20 -1.10 -1.29 3.78
N PHE A 21 -0.62 -2.12 2.86
CA PHE A 21 -0.29 -3.52 3.11
C PHE A 21 1.21 -3.77 3.26
N LEU A 22 2.06 -3.04 2.52
CA LEU A 22 3.50 -3.30 2.49
C LEU A 22 4.31 -2.31 3.32
N TYR A 23 4.08 -1.00 3.15
CA TYR A 23 4.84 0.02 3.89
C TYR A 23 4.82 -0.18 5.42
N PRO A 24 3.69 -0.55 6.05
CA PRO A 24 3.71 -0.81 7.49
C PRO A 24 4.70 -1.91 7.87
N LEU A 25 4.88 -2.91 7.02
CA LEU A 25 5.76 -4.04 7.28
C LEU A 25 7.25 -3.69 7.12
N LEU A 26 7.60 -2.49 6.65
CA LEU A 26 8.97 -1.97 6.83
C LEU A 26 9.25 -1.62 8.31
N GLY A 27 8.22 -1.33 9.10
CA GLY A 27 8.41 -0.94 10.51
C GLY A 27 8.90 0.50 10.70
N ILE A 28 8.86 1.32 9.65
CA ILE A 28 9.15 2.75 9.71
C ILE A 28 7.91 3.48 10.26
N HIS A 29 8.03 4.06 11.46
CA HIS A 29 6.94 4.76 12.14
C HIS A 29 7.23 6.24 12.27
N SER A 30 6.27 7.06 11.86
CA SER A 30 6.25 8.49 12.18
C SER A 30 4.84 9.03 12.15
N GLU A 31 4.50 9.83 13.16
CA GLU A 31 3.23 10.54 13.20
C GLU A 31 3.19 11.72 12.22
N HIS A 32 4.35 12.29 11.92
CA HIS A 32 4.50 13.53 11.16
C HIS A 32 4.99 13.32 9.72
N PHE A 33 5.76 12.26 9.49
CA PHE A 33 6.43 11.96 8.22
C PHE A 33 5.95 10.63 7.66
N LYS A 34 4.84 10.68 6.93
CA LYS A 34 4.33 9.55 6.15
C LYS A 34 4.70 9.73 4.69
N PRO A 35 4.99 8.65 3.95
CA PRO A 35 5.19 8.74 2.52
C PRO A 35 3.90 9.27 1.86
N LEU A 36 4.07 10.15 0.89
CA LEU A 36 2.99 10.66 0.04
C LEU A 36 2.41 9.55 -0.83
N LYS A 37 3.30 8.71 -1.37
CA LYS A 37 3.00 7.56 -2.24
C LYS A 37 3.98 6.45 -1.93
N VAL A 38 3.53 5.23 -2.12
CA VAL A 38 4.35 4.03 -2.10
C VAL A 38 4.07 3.27 -3.39
N TYR A 39 5.11 2.72 -3.99
CA TYR A 39 5.04 1.92 -5.20
C TYR A 39 5.83 0.62 -5.02
N VAL A 40 5.53 -0.37 -5.85
CA VAL A 40 6.27 -1.64 -5.93
C VAL A 40 7.28 -1.67 -7.06
N GLY A 41 7.36 -0.59 -7.85
CA GLY A 41 8.32 -0.44 -8.94
C GLY A 41 8.36 0.99 -9.46
N VAL A 42 9.29 1.22 -10.39
CA VAL A 42 9.37 2.44 -11.20
C VAL A 42 9.57 2.01 -12.64
N GLN A 43 8.73 2.48 -13.55
CA GLN A 43 8.85 2.20 -14.97
C GLN A 43 10.25 2.57 -15.48
N ASP A 44 10.86 1.65 -16.22
CA ASP A 44 12.21 1.75 -16.79
C ASP A 44 13.36 1.83 -15.77
N TRP A 45 13.11 1.58 -14.48
CA TRP A 45 14.16 1.59 -13.46
C TRP A 45 14.10 0.43 -12.46
N ILE A 46 12.94 0.15 -11.85
CA ILE A 46 12.80 -0.87 -10.80
C ILE A 46 11.66 -1.81 -11.17
N ASP A 47 11.98 -3.08 -11.45
CA ASP A 47 10.97 -4.11 -11.72
C ASP A 47 10.35 -4.60 -10.40
N PRO A 48 9.01 -4.79 -10.30
CA PRO A 48 8.39 -5.36 -9.10
C PRO A 48 8.96 -6.70 -8.61
N LYS A 49 9.62 -7.48 -9.47
CA LYS A 49 10.33 -8.72 -9.11
C LYS A 49 11.56 -8.46 -8.25
N GLU A 50 12.15 -7.26 -8.30
CA GLU A 50 13.26 -6.89 -7.42
C GLU A 50 12.85 -6.75 -5.96
N ARG A 51 11.54 -6.73 -5.66
CA ARG A 51 11.00 -6.63 -4.30
C ARG A 51 11.55 -5.39 -3.58
N CYS A 52 11.54 -4.27 -4.30
CA CYS A 52 11.97 -2.99 -3.78
C CYS A 52 10.75 -2.09 -3.58
N LEU A 53 10.52 -1.67 -2.35
CA LEU A 53 9.46 -0.72 -2.02
C LEU A 53 9.96 0.70 -2.26
N VAL A 54 9.20 1.46 -3.05
CA VAL A 54 9.57 2.80 -3.50
C VAL A 54 8.71 3.82 -2.75
N CYS A 55 9.30 4.50 -1.79
CA CYS A 55 8.59 5.43 -0.90
C CYS A 55 8.89 6.88 -1.29
N VAL A 56 7.86 7.65 -1.66
CA VAL A 56 7.98 9.07 -1.97
C VAL A 56 7.67 9.89 -0.73
N PHE A 57 8.61 10.71 -0.28
CA PHE A 57 8.42 11.62 0.85
C PHE A 57 8.43 13.08 0.42
N ASP A 58 7.68 13.89 1.17
CA ASP A 58 7.81 15.35 1.17
C ASP A 58 9.00 15.73 2.05
N THR A 59 10.07 16.20 1.42
CA THR A 59 11.33 16.57 2.07
C THR A 59 11.40 18.05 2.43
N SER A 60 10.37 18.85 2.12
CA SER A 60 10.39 20.29 2.45
C SER A 60 9.95 20.60 3.88
N LYS A 61 9.45 19.61 4.61
CA LYS A 61 8.99 19.80 5.99
C LYS A 61 10.16 20.07 6.93
N ALA A 62 9.95 21.01 7.86
CA ALA A 62 10.85 21.19 9.00
C ALA A 62 11.04 19.84 9.72
N ASP A 63 12.24 19.60 10.22
CA ASP A 63 12.67 18.38 10.92
C ASP A 63 12.68 17.08 10.08
N PHE A 64 12.39 17.16 8.77
CA PHE A 64 12.48 15.98 7.90
C PHE A 64 13.90 15.38 7.89
N ALA A 65 14.94 16.23 7.89
CA ALA A 65 16.34 15.77 7.91
C ALA A 65 16.68 14.93 9.15
N TYR A 66 16.09 15.25 10.31
CA TYR A 66 16.25 14.47 11.53
C TYR A 66 15.56 13.11 11.40
N PHE A 67 14.31 13.10 10.93
CA PHE A 67 13.58 11.86 10.65
C PHE A 67 14.29 10.98 9.61
N GLU A 68 14.76 11.57 8.52
CA GLU A 68 15.48 10.90 7.44
C GLU A 68 16.71 10.17 7.98
N THR A 69 17.56 10.89 8.72
CA THR A 69 18.75 10.31 9.33
C THR A 69 18.37 9.20 10.31
N ALA A 70 17.42 9.45 11.21
CA ALA A 70 17.09 8.54 12.30
C ALA A 70 16.29 7.30 11.87
N GLN A 71 15.51 7.37 10.79
CA GLN A 71 14.52 6.34 10.44
C GLN A 71 14.63 5.81 9.01
N LEU A 72 15.18 6.58 8.06
CA LEU A 72 15.29 6.15 6.66
C LEU A 72 16.70 5.65 6.35
N PHE A 73 17.75 6.43 6.60
CA PHE A 73 19.12 6.07 6.22
C PHE A 73 19.72 4.92 7.03
N PHE A 74 19.44 4.85 8.33
CA PHE A 74 19.88 3.74 9.18
C PHE A 74 18.93 2.55 9.19
N HIS A 75 17.90 2.55 8.35
CA HIS A 75 17.00 1.42 8.23
C HIS A 75 17.71 0.24 7.58
N GLU A 76 17.61 -0.97 8.15
CA GLU A 76 18.30 -2.17 7.63
C GLU A 76 17.97 -2.50 6.17
N ALA A 77 16.73 -2.18 5.75
CA ALA A 77 16.26 -2.40 4.40
C ALA A 77 16.63 -1.28 3.41
N PHE A 78 17.21 -0.16 3.87
CA PHE A 78 17.50 0.97 3.00
C PHE A 78 18.49 0.59 1.89
N ARG A 79 18.18 1.00 0.66
CA ARG A 79 18.97 0.72 -0.54
C ARG A 79 19.57 1.99 -1.13
N GLU A 80 18.72 2.97 -1.44
CA GLU A 80 19.12 4.17 -2.18
C GLU A 80 18.10 5.30 -1.96
N VAL A 81 18.54 6.54 -2.10
CA VAL A 81 17.68 7.73 -2.19
C VAL A 81 17.91 8.45 -3.52
N ARG A 82 16.84 8.95 -4.14
CA ARG A 82 16.91 9.86 -5.30
C ARG A 82 16.00 11.06 -5.14
N THR A 83 16.56 12.24 -5.33
CA THR A 83 15.77 13.48 -5.37
C THR A 83 14.96 13.54 -6.67
N ILE A 84 13.65 13.76 -6.55
CA ILE A 84 12.76 14.04 -7.70
C ILE A 84 12.83 15.55 -8.02
N ASN A 85 12.69 16.38 -6.99
CA ASN A 85 12.76 17.84 -7.07
C ASN A 85 13.09 18.43 -5.68
N ALA A 86 13.08 19.76 -5.56
CA ALA A 86 13.45 20.48 -4.34
C ALA A 86 12.65 20.09 -3.07
N HIS A 87 11.49 19.43 -3.22
CA HIS A 87 10.58 19.11 -2.12
C HIS A 87 10.25 17.62 -2.01
N LYS A 88 10.78 16.77 -2.90
CA LYS A 88 10.42 15.35 -2.93
C LYS A 88 11.62 14.48 -3.26
N SER A 89 11.73 13.40 -2.50
CA SER A 89 12.71 12.33 -2.74
C SER A 89 12.04 10.96 -2.68
N ILE A 90 12.63 10.03 -3.43
CA ILE A 90 12.34 8.60 -3.43
C ILE A 90 13.33 7.91 -2.53
N TYR A 91 12.83 7.05 -1.64
CA TYR A 91 13.64 6.15 -0.82
C TYR A 91 13.29 4.73 -1.21
N LEU A 92 14.31 3.96 -1.58
CA LEU A 92 14.22 2.57 -1.95
C LEU A 92 14.53 1.68 -0.76
N PHE A 93 13.64 0.72 -0.49
CA PHE A 93 13.82 -0.28 0.55
C PHE A 93 13.69 -1.69 0.00
N ASN A 94 14.65 -2.56 0.30
CA ASN A 94 14.56 -3.99 0.01
C ASN A 94 13.51 -4.63 0.91
N PHE A 95 12.34 -4.97 0.38
CA PHE A 95 11.23 -5.44 1.20
C PHE A 95 11.53 -6.85 1.76
N PRO A 96 11.51 -7.07 3.09
CA PRO A 96 12.15 -8.25 3.68
C PRO A 96 11.36 -9.56 3.53
N TYR A 97 10.08 -9.54 3.15
CA TYR A 97 9.20 -10.72 3.17
C TYR A 97 8.75 -11.17 1.76
N PRO A 98 9.44 -12.15 1.10
CA PRO A 98 9.12 -12.53 -0.28
C PRO A 98 7.72 -13.09 -0.44
N HIS A 99 7.29 -13.98 0.46
CA HIS A 99 5.96 -14.59 0.40
C HIS A 99 4.83 -13.57 0.55
N VAL A 100 5.00 -12.54 1.40
CA VAL A 100 4.02 -11.45 1.53
C VAL A 100 3.97 -10.63 0.24
N TRP A 101 5.13 -10.36 -0.36
CA TRP A 101 5.22 -9.66 -1.65
C TRP A 101 4.51 -10.44 -2.76
N ASP A 102 4.74 -11.75 -2.86
CA ASP A 102 4.11 -12.60 -3.87
C ASP A 102 2.58 -12.64 -3.69
N TYR A 103 2.11 -12.75 -2.45
CA TYR A 103 0.68 -12.69 -2.16
C TYR A 103 0.08 -11.32 -2.47
N PHE A 104 0.82 -10.23 -2.20
CA PHE A 104 0.40 -8.88 -2.56
C PHE A 104 0.20 -8.76 -4.07
N LEU A 105 1.20 -9.13 -4.87
CA LEU A 105 1.13 -9.06 -6.33
C LEU A 105 -0.02 -9.92 -6.91
N LYS A 106 -0.32 -11.04 -6.26
CA LYS A 106 -1.44 -11.95 -6.64
C LYS A 106 -2.79 -11.56 -6.04
N GLY A 107 -2.90 -10.45 -5.32
CA GLY A 107 -4.14 -10.03 -4.66
C GLY A 107 -4.65 -11.00 -3.59
N LYS A 108 -3.77 -11.82 -2.99
CA LYS A 108 -4.10 -12.83 -1.98
C LYS A 108 -3.79 -12.36 -0.56
N TYR A 109 -4.36 -11.21 -0.16
CA TYR A 109 -4.08 -10.59 1.14
C TYR A 109 -4.55 -11.44 2.32
N SER A 110 -5.61 -12.24 2.12
CA SER A 110 -6.08 -13.23 3.10
C SER A 110 -5.01 -14.28 3.45
N ARG A 111 -4.01 -14.48 2.59
CA ARG A 111 -2.93 -15.47 2.81
C ARG A 111 -1.72 -14.90 3.56
N PHE A 112 -1.76 -13.63 3.94
CA PHE A 112 -0.71 -13.07 4.80
C PHE A 112 -0.69 -13.81 6.14
N GLY A 113 0.50 -14.11 6.65
CA GLY A 113 0.63 -14.71 7.99
C GLY A 113 0.01 -13.80 9.06
N LEU A 114 -0.57 -14.39 10.12
CA LEU A 114 -1.28 -13.66 11.17
C LEU A 114 -0.44 -12.52 11.76
N LYS A 115 0.87 -12.74 11.95
CA LYS A 115 1.80 -11.71 12.44
C LYS A 115 1.80 -10.45 11.57
N TYR A 116 1.75 -10.60 10.24
CA TYR A 116 1.74 -9.47 9.29
C TYR A 116 0.39 -8.77 9.31
N LYS A 117 -0.70 -9.54 9.30
CA LYS A 117 -2.07 -9.01 9.37
C LYS A 117 -2.27 -8.15 10.62
N SER A 118 -1.88 -8.68 11.78
CA SER A 118 -1.97 -7.96 13.06
C SER A 118 -1.13 -6.68 13.05
N TYR A 119 0.06 -6.72 12.45
CA TYR A 119 0.92 -5.55 12.35
C TYR A 119 0.30 -4.46 11.45
N ILE A 120 -0.21 -4.84 10.28
CA ILE A 120 -0.90 -3.93 9.35
C ILE A 120 -2.10 -3.28 10.05
N LEU A 121 -2.93 -4.05 10.75
CA LEU A 121 -4.10 -3.50 11.44
C LEU A 121 -3.73 -2.54 12.57
N ARG A 122 -2.68 -2.83 13.34
CA ARG A 122 -2.20 -1.96 14.43
C ARG A 122 -1.67 -0.61 13.92
N THR A 123 -1.11 -0.60 12.73
CA THR A 123 -0.46 0.58 12.12
C THR A 123 -1.38 1.38 11.20
N CYS A 124 -2.53 0.81 10.83
CA CYS A 124 -3.65 1.52 10.22
C CYS A 124 -4.28 2.48 11.24
N ILE A 125 -3.60 3.58 11.56
CA ILE A 125 -4.08 4.56 12.55
C ILE A 125 -4.71 5.73 11.82
N LYS A 126 -6.04 5.88 11.98
CA LYS A 126 -6.72 7.08 12.53
C LYS A 126 -8.23 7.09 12.25
N GLU A 127 -8.71 6.34 11.26
CA GLU A 127 -10.15 6.32 10.90
C GLU A 127 -10.73 4.91 11.03
N LYS A 128 -11.75 4.75 11.90
CA LYS A 128 -12.38 3.45 12.18
C LYS A 128 -12.85 2.72 10.91
N TRP A 129 -13.32 3.46 9.91
CA TRP A 129 -13.79 2.88 8.64
C TRP A 129 -12.65 2.25 7.83
N HIS A 130 -11.46 2.84 7.85
CA HIS A 130 -10.27 2.29 7.19
C HIS A 130 -9.84 0.97 7.85
N VAL A 131 -9.90 0.90 9.18
CA VAL A 131 -9.54 -0.32 9.93
C VAL A 131 -10.49 -1.46 9.61
N GLU A 132 -11.79 -1.20 9.58
CA GLU A 132 -12.80 -2.22 9.29
C GLU A 132 -12.66 -2.75 7.85
N ASN A 133 -12.42 -1.87 6.87
CA ASN A 133 -12.16 -2.29 5.50
C ASN A 133 -10.89 -3.14 5.40
N MET A 134 -9.79 -2.68 6.00
CA MET A 134 -8.54 -3.44 6.04
C MET A 134 -8.73 -4.81 6.71
N ARG A 135 -9.52 -4.88 7.78
CA ARG A 135 -9.83 -6.14 8.46
C ARG A 135 -10.62 -7.07 7.55
N SER A 136 -11.60 -6.57 6.82
CA SER A 136 -12.35 -7.36 5.83
C SER A 136 -11.48 -7.87 4.68
N PHE A 137 -10.41 -7.15 4.30
CA PHE A 137 -9.47 -7.61 3.28
C PHE A 137 -8.50 -8.68 3.79
N LEU A 138 -8.07 -8.57 5.05
CA LEU A 138 -7.13 -9.51 5.65
C LEU A 138 -7.82 -10.76 6.21
N PHE A 139 -9.09 -10.67 6.58
CA PHE A 139 -9.88 -11.76 7.18
C PHE A 139 -11.24 -11.92 6.47
N PRO A 140 -11.28 -12.11 5.13
CA PRO A 140 -12.50 -12.01 4.35
C PRO A 140 -13.60 -13.01 4.75
N SER A 141 -13.22 -14.19 5.25
CA SER A 141 -14.17 -15.20 5.73
C SER A 141 -15.04 -14.73 6.89
N GLU A 142 -14.57 -13.78 7.70
CA GLU A 142 -15.36 -13.19 8.80
C GLU A 142 -16.41 -12.18 8.29
N TYR A 143 -16.36 -11.83 6.99
CA TYR A 143 -17.13 -10.73 6.41
C TYR A 143 -18.01 -11.15 5.23
N PHE A 144 -17.94 -12.39 4.75
CA PHE A 144 -18.70 -12.85 3.58
C PHE A 144 -20.20 -12.64 3.73
N GLU A 145 -20.82 -13.06 4.83
CA GLU A 145 -22.26 -12.86 5.05
C GLU A 145 -22.68 -11.39 4.91
N ARG A 146 -21.93 -10.49 5.56
CA ARG A 146 -22.19 -9.05 5.51
C ARG A 146 -22.06 -8.51 4.10
N TYR A 147 -21.00 -8.88 3.38
CA TYR A 147 -20.77 -8.40 2.02
C TYR A 147 -21.74 -9.03 1.01
N ALA A 148 -22.15 -10.29 1.18
CA ALA A 148 -23.15 -10.96 0.38
C ALA A 148 -24.49 -10.22 0.45
N HIS A 149 -24.91 -9.87 1.66
CA HIS A 149 -26.10 -9.05 1.89
C HIS A 149 -25.97 -7.64 1.27
N LEU A 150 -24.83 -6.96 1.46
CA LEU A 150 -24.62 -5.61 0.91
C LEU A 150 -24.58 -5.57 -0.62
N LEU A 151 -24.03 -6.61 -1.24
CA LEU A 151 -23.89 -6.72 -2.70
C LEU A 151 -25.09 -7.40 -3.36
N ASN A 152 -26.02 -7.95 -2.58
CA ASN A 152 -27.16 -8.74 -3.04
C ASN A 152 -26.73 -9.92 -3.92
N VAL A 153 -25.79 -10.73 -3.43
CA VAL A 153 -25.27 -11.94 -4.07
C VAL A 153 -25.32 -13.13 -3.10
N PRO A 154 -25.35 -14.39 -3.60
CA PRO A 154 -25.22 -15.57 -2.75
C PRO A 154 -23.88 -15.56 -1.98
N VAL A 155 -23.89 -15.99 -0.71
CA VAL A 155 -22.68 -16.01 0.12
C VAL A 155 -21.65 -17.03 -0.40
N GLU A 156 -22.12 -18.10 -1.02
CA GLU A 156 -21.32 -19.15 -1.64
C GLU A 156 -20.39 -18.59 -2.72
N LEU A 157 -20.83 -17.57 -3.45
CA LEU A 157 -20.00 -16.88 -4.44
C LEU A 157 -18.78 -16.22 -3.79
N LEU A 158 -18.94 -15.64 -2.60
CA LEU A 158 -17.84 -15.00 -1.87
C LEU A 158 -16.90 -16.04 -1.26
N HIS A 159 -17.43 -17.18 -0.82
CA HIS A 159 -16.61 -18.33 -0.41
C HIS A 159 -15.78 -18.90 -1.57
N GLU A 160 -16.34 -18.96 -2.77
CA GLU A 160 -15.63 -19.42 -3.98
C GLU A 160 -14.51 -18.44 -4.38
N VAL A 161 -14.79 -17.13 -4.39
CA VAL A 161 -13.79 -16.10 -4.72
C VAL A 161 -12.68 -16.03 -3.66
N GLY A 162 -13.05 -16.14 -2.37
CA GLY A 162 -12.13 -16.21 -1.23
C GLY A 162 -11.49 -14.87 -0.81
N GLU A 163 -11.60 -13.81 -1.61
CA GLU A 163 -11.02 -12.49 -1.33
C GLU A 163 -12.09 -11.39 -1.46
N LEU A 164 -12.07 -10.42 -0.54
CA LEU A 164 -12.94 -9.23 -0.58
C LEU A 164 -12.21 -7.97 -1.09
N CYS A 165 -10.90 -8.06 -1.32
CA CYS A 165 -10.10 -6.98 -1.88
C CYS A 165 -9.66 -7.34 -3.29
N SER A 166 -9.69 -6.36 -4.21
CA SER A 166 -9.21 -6.55 -5.57
C SER A 166 -7.69 -6.71 -5.64
N HIS A 167 -7.20 -7.28 -6.74
CA HIS A 167 -5.78 -7.29 -7.09
C HIS A 167 -5.18 -5.86 -7.02
N PRO A 168 -3.86 -5.73 -6.78
CA PRO A 168 -3.19 -4.44 -6.94
C PRO A 168 -3.37 -3.93 -8.36
N ASP A 169 -3.70 -2.65 -8.51
CA ASP A 169 -3.73 -2.02 -9.83
C ASP A 169 -2.31 -1.60 -10.17
N MET A 170 -1.64 -2.35 -11.04
CA MET A 170 -0.24 -2.09 -11.37
C MET A 170 -0.01 -0.74 -12.05
N ASN A 171 -1.05 -0.10 -12.61
CA ASN A 171 -0.94 1.28 -13.12
C ASN A 171 -0.86 2.31 -11.98
N GLN A 172 -1.38 1.97 -10.80
CA GLN A 172 -1.33 2.81 -9.60
C GLN A 172 -0.17 2.43 -8.67
N GLU A 173 0.22 1.15 -8.67
CA GLU A 173 1.28 0.62 -7.81
C GLU A 173 2.67 0.69 -8.46
N ASN A 174 2.78 1.02 -9.75
CA ASN A 174 4.04 1.28 -10.43
C ASN A 174 4.20 2.77 -10.73
N MET A 175 5.33 3.36 -10.34
CA MET A 175 5.58 4.78 -10.60
C MET A 175 5.89 5.00 -12.09
N PRO A 176 5.35 6.05 -12.73
CA PRO A 176 5.78 6.45 -14.08
C PRO A 176 7.27 6.80 -14.15
N PRO A 177 7.86 6.89 -15.35
CA PRO A 177 9.28 7.22 -15.51
C PRO A 177 9.62 8.57 -14.87
N LEU A 178 10.75 8.63 -14.16
CA LEU A 178 11.19 9.84 -13.44
C LEU A 178 11.31 11.07 -14.34
N ASN A 179 11.67 10.86 -15.61
CA ASN A 179 11.88 11.91 -16.60
C ASN A 179 10.59 12.60 -17.08
N GLN A 180 9.41 12.11 -16.68
CA GLN A 180 8.12 12.74 -16.98
C GLN A 180 7.56 13.55 -15.78
N VAL A 181 8.24 13.58 -14.63
CA VAL A 181 7.77 14.26 -13.41
C VAL A 181 8.18 15.74 -13.37
N SER A 182 8.76 16.26 -14.46
CA SER A 182 9.20 17.65 -14.57
C SER A 182 8.75 18.27 -15.89
N LYS A 183 7.53 18.82 -15.88
CA LYS A 183 7.32 20.16 -16.45
C LYS A 183 6.51 20.99 -15.45
N PRO A 184 6.96 22.24 -15.16
CA PRO A 184 6.27 23.14 -14.26
C PRO A 184 4.85 23.47 -14.72
#